data_AF-A0A0S8D0Z0-F1
#
_entry.id   AF-A0A0S8D0Z0-F1
#
_cell.length_a   1.000
_cell.length_b   1.000
_cell.length_c   1.000
_cell.angle_alpha   90.00
_cell.angle_beta   90.00
_cell.angle_gamma   90.00
#
_symmetry.space_group_name_H-M   'P 1'
#
loop_
_entity.id
_entity.type
_entity.pdbx_description
1 polymer ?
#
loop_
_entity_poly.entity_id
_entity_poly.type
_entity_poly.pdbx_seq_one_letter_code
_entity_poly.pdbx_strand_id
1 'polypeptide(L)'
;MSASYKDLKKYCYFSSLSDGALEALSKKLQPVQMRAGDDIIEEDKPADAFFLVRTGEVEILKKTKWGQKAKINVVSEGDGFGEMALLTCSPRCCSVRAKTDVNLLKLLKADFDEIVGMDSAFSQMVEHKIRSYSQFNHMKTLQPFALLEPKKMEAFISKLVEKEYPAGAEVIKQGDKGYIYYIIKSGRVEVIKKNIDDIPEKVSELEEGEGFGEEALISDLPRNATVKTLTDTVVWTLAKPDFDDIMKASFLEEVFPEDVFDIQNREVSYLDVRMPIEYEEEHIP
;
A
#
# COMPACT_ATOMS: atom_id res chain seq x y z
N MET A 1 11.45 -0.31 33.29
CA MET A 1 11.29 -1.75 33.62
C MET A 1 11.62 -2.56 32.38
N SER A 2 12.64 -3.43 32.43
CA SER A 2 12.93 -4.34 31.31
C SER A 2 11.70 -5.22 31.07
N ALA A 3 11.27 -5.36 29.82
CA ALA A 3 10.21 -6.31 29.49
C ALA A 3 10.67 -7.71 29.93
N SER A 4 9.83 -8.47 30.65
CA SER A 4 10.12 -9.88 30.85
C SER A 4 10.11 -10.57 29.49
N TYR A 5 11.05 -11.45 29.18
CA TYR A 5 11.08 -12.15 27.88
C TYR A 5 9.77 -12.93 27.61
N LYS A 6 9.05 -13.33 28.67
CA LYS A 6 7.71 -13.94 28.58
C LYS A 6 6.65 -12.98 28.04
N ASP A 7 6.80 -11.69 28.29
CA ASP A 7 5.90 -10.65 27.77
C ASP A 7 6.10 -10.43 26.27
N LEU A 8 7.21 -10.89 25.68
CA LEU A 8 7.44 -10.73 24.24
C LEU A 8 6.64 -11.74 23.42
N LYS A 9 6.34 -12.93 23.96
CA LYS A 9 5.51 -13.95 23.28
C LYS A 9 4.08 -13.50 22.98
N LYS A 10 3.59 -12.46 23.69
CA LYS A 10 2.26 -11.89 23.44
C LYS A 10 2.19 -11.15 22.11
N TYR A 11 3.34 -10.77 21.55
CA TYR A 11 3.44 -10.10 20.27
C TYR A 11 3.53 -11.15 19.17
N CYS A 12 2.65 -11.06 18.16
CA CYS A 12 2.64 -11.98 17.02
C CYS A 12 4.02 -12.07 16.33
N TYR A 13 4.80 -11.00 16.42
CA TYR A 13 6.17 -10.92 15.88
C TYR A 13 7.17 -11.86 16.55
N PHE A 14 6.90 -12.30 17.78
CA PHE A 14 7.84 -13.05 18.61
C PHE A 14 7.24 -14.34 19.17
N SER A 15 5.99 -14.67 18.80
CA SER A 15 5.28 -15.85 19.29
C SER A 15 5.90 -17.16 18.80
N SER A 16 6.56 -17.14 17.63
CA SER A 16 7.22 -18.30 17.01
C SER A 16 8.69 -18.45 17.38
N LEU A 17 9.29 -17.47 18.07
CA LEU A 17 10.69 -17.54 18.48
C LEU A 17 10.89 -18.60 19.57
N SER A 18 12.01 -19.33 19.46
CA SER A 18 12.48 -20.21 20.54
C SER A 18 12.76 -19.43 21.83
N ASP A 19 12.65 -20.09 22.99
CA ASP A 19 12.88 -19.44 24.29
C ASP A 19 14.28 -18.83 24.40
N GLY A 20 15.30 -19.47 23.80
CA GLY A 20 16.66 -18.95 23.75
C GLY A 20 16.78 -17.69 22.89
N ALA A 21 16.13 -17.66 21.73
CA ALA A 21 16.12 -16.49 20.87
C ALA A 21 15.33 -15.32 21.49
N LEU A 22 14.22 -15.61 22.18
CA LEU A 22 13.47 -14.61 22.98
C LEU A 22 14.30 -14.02 24.11
N GLU A 23 15.06 -14.85 24.81
CA GLU A 23 15.93 -14.37 25.89
C GLU A 23 17.04 -13.46 25.33
N ALA A 24 17.69 -13.87 24.24
CA ALA A 24 18.70 -13.06 23.55
C ALA A 24 18.11 -11.73 23.05
N LEU A 25 16.95 -11.78 22.39
CA LEU A 25 16.20 -10.62 21.92
C LEU A 25 15.86 -9.65 23.07
N SER A 26 15.35 -10.18 24.18
CA SER A 26 14.92 -9.35 25.32
C SER A 26 16.04 -8.51 25.92
N LYS A 27 17.29 -8.97 25.82
CA LYS A 27 18.49 -8.27 26.29
C LYS A 27 18.97 -7.18 25.31
N LYS A 28 18.62 -7.29 24.03
CA LYS A 28 19.05 -6.40 22.94
C LYS A 28 18.03 -5.29 22.62
N LEU A 29 16.78 -5.44 23.06
CA LEU A 29 15.72 -4.45 22.83
C LEU A 29 15.89 -3.19 23.67
N GLN A 30 15.91 -2.03 23.01
CA GLN A 30 16.04 -0.72 23.64
C GLN A 30 14.68 0.00 23.68
N PRO A 31 14.19 0.42 24.86
CA PRO A 31 12.95 1.19 24.93
C PRO A 31 13.16 2.59 24.32
N VAL A 32 12.25 3.01 23.46
CA VAL A 32 12.23 4.35 22.85
C VAL A 32 10.86 4.97 23.05
N GLN A 33 10.83 6.25 23.43
CA GLN A 33 9.59 7.01 23.58
C GLN A 33 9.55 8.10 22.52
N MET A 34 8.42 8.24 21.85
CA MET A 34 8.20 9.26 20.83
C MET A 34 6.85 9.93 21.09
N ARG A 35 6.77 11.22 20.81
CA ARG A 35 5.52 11.99 20.91
C ARG A 35 4.76 11.95 19.60
N ALA A 36 3.46 12.20 19.65
CA ALA A 36 2.65 12.38 18.46
C ALA A 36 3.30 13.44 17.52
N GLY A 37 3.47 13.07 16.25
CA GLY A 37 4.11 13.88 15.22
C GLY A 37 5.60 13.61 14.99
N ASP A 38 6.29 12.92 15.91
CA ASP A 38 7.72 12.64 15.75
C ASP A 38 8.01 11.66 14.59
N ASP A 39 9.00 11.99 13.77
CA ASP A 39 9.49 11.11 12.70
C ASP A 39 10.40 10.02 13.30
N ILE A 40 10.07 8.75 13.03
CA ILE A 40 10.76 7.57 13.55
C ILE A 40 11.67 6.95 12.49
N ILE A 41 11.16 6.89 11.25
CA ILE A 41 11.89 6.43 10.07
C ILE A 41 11.70 7.46 8.97
N GLU A 42 12.79 7.79 8.29
CA GLU A 42 12.76 8.63 7.10
C GLU A 42 13.00 7.78 5.84
N GLU A 43 12.14 7.96 4.84
CA GLU A 43 12.28 7.33 3.52
C GLU A 43 13.63 7.65 2.88
N ASP A 44 14.15 6.72 2.08
CA ASP A 44 15.43 6.82 1.35
C ASP A 44 16.69 6.83 2.23
N LYS A 45 16.54 6.82 3.57
CA LYS A 45 17.68 6.68 4.48
C LYS A 45 18.14 5.22 4.60
N PRO A 46 19.40 4.96 4.99
CA PRO A 46 19.85 3.62 5.34
C PRO A 46 19.03 3.02 6.49
N ALA A 47 18.79 1.71 6.46
CA ALA A 47 18.13 1.01 7.54
C ALA A 47 19.12 0.55 8.60
N ASP A 48 18.87 0.95 9.84
CA ASP A 48 19.75 0.78 11.00
C ASP A 48 19.10 0.01 12.15
N ALA A 49 17.77 -0.10 12.14
CA ALA A 49 17.00 -0.72 13.23
C ALA A 49 15.60 -1.20 12.81
N PHE A 50 15.10 -2.16 13.57
CA PHE A 50 13.71 -2.62 13.60
C PHE A 50 13.01 -2.05 14.84
N PHE A 51 11.69 -1.87 14.77
CA PHE A 51 10.89 -1.34 15.88
C PHE A 51 9.64 -2.19 16.12
N LEU A 52 9.30 -2.38 17.40
CA LEU A 52 8.03 -2.97 17.83
C LEU A 52 7.22 -1.94 18.62
N VAL A 53 5.92 -1.81 18.32
CA VAL A 53 5.02 -0.93 19.06
C VAL A 53 4.57 -1.62 20.36
N ARG A 54 4.93 -1.05 21.51
CA ARG A 54 4.40 -1.51 22.81
C ARG A 54 3.07 -0.87 23.17
N THR A 55 2.91 0.41 22.85
CA THR A 55 1.68 1.18 23.09
C THR A 55 1.59 2.31 22.08
N GLY A 56 0.36 2.71 21.72
CA GLY A 56 0.09 3.80 20.79
C GLY A 56 0.09 3.34 19.33
N GLU A 57 0.10 4.31 18.41
CA GLU A 57 0.00 4.07 16.97
C GLU A 57 1.04 4.87 16.19
N VAL A 58 1.58 4.26 15.13
CA VAL A 58 2.41 4.92 14.14
C VAL A 58 1.77 4.84 12.76
N GLU A 59 1.97 5.86 11.93
CA GLU A 59 1.53 5.88 10.54
C GLU A 59 2.73 5.67 9.59
N ILE A 60 2.53 4.85 8.57
CA ILE A 60 3.47 4.62 7.48
C ILE A 60 3.10 5.56 6.34
N LEU A 61 4.08 6.33 5.87
CA LEU A 61 3.92 7.38 4.87
C LEU A 61 4.86 7.12 3.69
N LYS A 62 4.41 7.35 2.46
CA LYS A 62 5.24 7.26 1.24
C LYS A 62 5.17 8.54 0.44
N LYS A 63 6.32 9.00 -0.06
CA LYS A 63 6.37 10.10 -1.02
C LYS A 63 5.70 9.67 -2.32
N THR A 64 4.71 10.45 -2.74
CA THR A 64 4.14 10.35 -4.09
C THR A 64 5.14 10.91 -5.11
N LYS A 65 4.89 10.66 -6.40
CA LYS A 65 5.70 11.22 -7.51
C LYS A 65 5.77 12.76 -7.52
N TRP A 66 4.87 13.43 -6.79
CA TRP A 66 4.82 14.89 -6.64
C TRP A 66 5.43 15.38 -5.32
N GLY A 67 6.06 14.49 -4.53
CA GLY A 67 6.76 14.82 -3.29
C GLY A 67 5.88 14.92 -2.04
N GLN A 68 4.57 14.71 -2.15
CA GLN A 68 3.64 14.71 -1.02
C GLN A 68 3.70 13.37 -0.27
N LYS A 69 3.50 13.37 1.06
CA LYS A 69 3.44 12.12 1.84
C LYS A 69 2.00 11.59 1.88
N ALA A 70 1.76 10.42 1.31
CA ALA A 70 0.50 9.70 1.40
C ALA A 70 0.55 8.63 2.50
N LYS A 71 -0.51 8.53 3.31
CA LYS A 71 -0.64 7.50 4.36
C LYS A 71 -0.93 6.15 3.72
N ILE A 72 -0.05 5.18 3.96
CA ILE A 72 -0.17 3.81 3.45
C ILE A 72 -0.89 2.90 4.45
N ASN A 73 -0.54 3.03 5.73
CA ASN A 73 -0.99 2.13 6.78
C ASN A 73 -0.81 2.74 8.17
N VAL A 74 -1.47 2.15 9.17
CA VAL A 74 -1.22 2.41 10.59
C VAL A 74 -0.75 1.10 11.23
N VAL A 75 0.27 1.19 12.07
CA VAL A 75 0.79 0.08 12.87
C VAL A 75 0.51 0.37 14.34
N SER A 76 -0.20 -0.53 14.99
CA SER A 76 -0.67 -0.40 16.37
C SER A 76 0.06 -1.36 17.30
N GLU A 77 -0.31 -1.34 18.58
CA GLU A 77 0.28 -2.17 19.62
C GLU A 77 0.41 -3.65 19.21
N GLY A 78 1.63 -4.15 19.37
CA GLY A 78 2.00 -5.54 19.19
C GLY A 78 2.48 -5.94 17.81
N ASP A 79 2.40 -5.02 16.84
CA ASP A 79 3.06 -5.14 15.55
C ASP A 79 4.41 -4.43 15.52
N GLY A 80 5.21 -4.79 14.52
CA GLY A 80 6.53 -4.22 14.27
C GLY A 80 6.66 -3.69 12.85
N PHE A 81 7.67 -2.83 12.65
CA PHE A 81 7.93 -2.15 11.39
C PHE A 81 9.42 -1.89 11.19
N GLY A 82 9.79 -1.64 9.93
CA GLY A 82 11.15 -1.30 9.52
C GLY A 82 12.04 -2.51 9.19
N GLU A 83 11.49 -3.72 9.20
CA GLU A 83 12.14 -4.98 8.86
C GLU A 83 12.55 -5.08 7.38
N MET A 84 11.76 -4.49 6.48
CA MET A 84 11.93 -4.70 5.02
C MET A 84 13.34 -4.33 4.58
N ALA A 85 13.72 -3.09 4.86
CA ALA A 85 15.00 -2.52 4.45
C ALA A 85 16.21 -3.16 5.16
N LEU A 86 16.01 -3.82 6.30
CA LEU A 86 17.08 -4.55 6.99
C LEU A 86 17.45 -5.84 6.26
N LEU A 87 16.48 -6.53 5.69
CA LEU A 87 16.66 -7.84 5.04
C LEU A 87 16.94 -7.73 3.54
N THR A 88 16.33 -6.75 2.86
CA THR A 88 16.60 -6.49 1.44
C THR A 88 17.91 -5.73 1.22
N CYS A 89 18.56 -5.26 2.30
CA CYS A 89 19.71 -4.36 2.24
C CYS A 89 19.46 -3.13 1.34
N SER A 90 18.21 -2.68 1.28
CA SER A 90 17.80 -1.50 0.52
C SER A 90 17.64 -0.29 1.44
N PRO A 91 17.60 0.94 0.90
CA PRO A 91 17.13 2.10 1.67
C PRO A 91 15.72 1.89 2.22
N ARG A 92 15.34 2.68 3.23
CA ARG A 92 14.00 2.70 3.82
C ARG A 92 12.96 3.00 2.73
N CYS A 93 12.06 2.07 2.48
CA CYS A 93 11.05 2.21 1.43
C CYS A 93 9.97 3.25 1.75
N CYS A 94 9.74 3.56 3.03
CA CYS A 94 8.69 4.46 3.50
C CYS A 94 9.19 5.23 4.74
N SER A 95 8.56 6.37 5.01
CA SER A 95 8.65 7.07 6.28
C SER A 95 7.70 6.46 7.32
N VAL A 96 8.04 6.60 8.60
CA VAL A 96 7.15 6.23 9.72
C VAL A 96 7.12 7.37 10.72
N ARG A 97 5.92 7.78 11.12
CA ARG A 97 5.67 8.88 12.06
C ARG A 97 4.78 8.41 13.20
N ALA A 98 5.02 8.92 14.40
CA ALA A 98 4.17 8.67 15.54
C ALA A 98 2.80 9.37 15.35
N LYS A 99 1.71 8.62 15.33
CA LYS A 99 0.34 9.16 15.22
C LYS A 99 -0.19 9.59 16.59
N THR A 100 0.15 8.83 17.62
CA THR A 100 -0.06 9.18 19.04
C THR A 100 1.28 9.25 19.75
N ASP A 101 1.29 9.54 21.05
CA ASP A 101 2.46 9.21 21.87
C ASP A 101 2.68 7.69 21.82
N VAL A 102 3.91 7.24 21.53
CA VAL A 102 4.24 5.83 21.36
C VAL A 102 5.40 5.40 22.22
N ASN A 103 5.28 4.19 22.77
CA ASN A 103 6.40 3.48 23.38
C ASN A 103 6.80 2.35 22.43
N LEU A 104 8.06 2.36 22.01
CA LEU A 104 8.62 1.40 21.07
C LEU A 104 9.70 0.55 21.75
N LEU A 105 9.95 -0.63 21.19
CA LEU A 105 11.18 -1.39 21.42
C LEU A 105 11.99 -1.37 20.12
N LYS A 106 13.17 -0.76 20.17
CA LYS A 106 14.13 -0.67 19.08
C LYS A 106 15.10 -1.85 19.15
N LEU A 107 15.35 -2.50 18.02
CA LEU A 107 16.38 -3.52 17.84
C LEU A 107 17.32 -3.07 16.74
N LEU A 108 18.62 -3.00 17.00
CA LEU A 108 19.60 -2.58 16.01
C LEU A 108 19.77 -3.63 14.91
N LYS A 109 20.20 -3.20 13.71
CA LYS A 109 20.39 -4.10 12.57
C LYS A 109 21.29 -5.30 12.89
N ALA A 110 22.44 -5.06 13.53
CA ALA A 110 23.37 -6.14 13.88
C ALA A 110 22.72 -7.18 14.80
N ASP A 111 21.91 -6.73 15.76
CA ASP A 111 21.17 -7.59 16.68
C ASP A 111 20.02 -8.32 15.98
N PHE A 112 19.35 -7.65 15.04
CA PHE A 112 18.31 -8.25 14.20
C PHE A 112 18.88 -9.36 13.31
N ASP A 113 20.00 -9.09 12.62
CA ASP A 113 20.68 -10.04 11.73
C ASP A 113 21.15 -11.29 12.51
N GLU A 114 21.66 -11.12 13.73
CA GLU A 114 22.04 -12.23 14.61
C GLU A 114 20.83 -13.12 14.95
N ILE A 115 19.69 -12.53 15.29
CA ILE A 115 18.48 -13.28 15.66
C ILE A 115 17.88 -14.01 14.45
N VAL A 116 17.87 -13.39 13.28
CA VAL A 116 17.48 -14.03 12.02
C VAL A 116 18.38 -15.23 11.72
N GLY A 117 19.69 -15.11 11.95
CA GLY A 117 20.64 -16.21 11.76
C GLY A 117 20.51 -17.34 12.78
N MET A 118 19.98 -17.06 13.98
CA MET A 118 19.83 -18.04 15.05
C MET A 118 18.53 -18.84 14.99
N ASP A 119 17.44 -18.26 14.46
CA ASP A 119 16.10 -18.85 14.52
C ASP A 119 15.42 -18.86 13.13
N SER A 120 15.30 -20.06 12.55
CA SER A 120 14.71 -20.24 11.22
C SER A 120 13.21 -19.93 11.16
N ALA A 121 12.49 -20.06 12.28
CA ALA A 121 11.07 -19.70 12.33
C ALA A 121 10.89 -18.19 12.27
N PHE A 122 11.77 -17.44 12.93
CA PHE A 122 11.81 -15.98 12.81
C PHE A 122 12.17 -15.55 11.38
N SER A 123 13.20 -16.15 10.77
CA SER A 123 13.56 -15.87 9.36
C SER A 123 12.36 -16.06 8.43
N GLN A 124 11.68 -17.21 8.51
CA GLN A 124 10.51 -17.51 7.68
C GLN A 124 9.36 -16.54 7.91
N MET A 125 9.08 -16.17 9.16
CA MET A 125 8.04 -15.21 9.49
C MET A 125 8.32 -13.84 8.89
N VAL A 126 9.56 -13.34 9.00
CA VAL A 126 9.91 -12.03 8.44
C VAL A 126 9.91 -12.07 6.91
N GLU A 127 10.45 -13.13 6.30
CA GLU A 127 10.37 -13.34 4.85
C GLU A 127 8.91 -13.38 4.34
N HIS A 128 8.02 -14.06 5.07
CA HIS A 128 6.60 -14.11 4.75
C HIS A 128 5.97 -12.70 4.80
N LYS A 129 6.25 -11.92 5.85
CA LYS A 129 5.79 -10.52 5.91
C LYS A 129 6.35 -9.68 4.77
N ILE A 130 7.63 -9.80 4.44
CA ILE A 130 8.23 -9.09 3.29
C ILE A 130 7.53 -9.46 2.00
N ARG A 131 7.25 -10.75 1.76
CA ARG A 131 6.54 -11.19 0.56
C ARG A 131 5.14 -10.60 0.48
N SER A 132 4.40 -10.62 1.58
CA SER A 132 3.08 -9.99 1.67
C SER A 132 3.20 -8.49 1.38
N TYR A 133 4.10 -7.77 2.07
CA TYR A 133 4.32 -6.34 1.86
C TYR A 133 4.86 -5.98 0.47
N SER A 134 5.70 -6.80 -0.16
CA SER A 134 6.22 -6.57 -1.51
C SER A 134 5.14 -6.69 -2.57
N GLN A 135 4.25 -7.68 -2.43
CA GLN A 135 3.06 -7.79 -3.29
C GLN A 135 2.14 -6.59 -3.07
N PHE A 136 1.97 -6.16 -1.82
CA PHE A 136 1.19 -4.97 -1.49
C PHE A 136 1.82 -3.67 -1.98
N ASN A 137 3.15 -3.51 -1.95
CA ASN A 137 3.81 -2.26 -2.36
C ASN A 137 3.80 -2.08 -3.87
N HIS A 138 4.03 -3.17 -4.63
CA HIS A 138 3.93 -3.17 -6.10
C HIS A 138 2.51 -2.88 -6.57
N MET A 139 1.51 -3.31 -5.78
CA MET A 139 0.10 -3.01 -6.02
C MET A 139 -0.29 -1.60 -5.55
N LYS A 140 0.35 -1.05 -4.51
CA LYS A 140 0.08 0.30 -3.98
C LYS A 140 0.76 1.42 -4.77
N THR A 141 1.77 1.12 -5.59
CA THR A 141 2.29 2.08 -6.57
C THR A 141 1.30 2.35 -7.70
N LEU A 142 0.33 1.46 -7.91
CA LEU A 142 -0.79 1.68 -8.82
C LEU A 142 -1.77 2.67 -8.19
N GLN A 143 -1.85 3.88 -8.74
CA GLN A 143 -3.06 4.68 -8.59
C GLN A 143 -4.18 3.90 -9.31
N PRO A 144 -5.31 3.56 -8.66
CA PRO A 144 -5.93 4.16 -7.47
C PRO A 144 -5.79 3.41 -6.12
N PHE A 145 -5.05 2.30 -6.05
CA PHE A 145 -5.07 1.38 -4.90
C PHE A 145 -4.10 1.72 -3.77
N ALA A 146 -3.29 2.78 -3.95
CA ALA A 146 -2.30 3.24 -2.99
C ALA A 146 -2.86 3.47 -1.57
N LEU A 147 -4.15 3.82 -1.47
CA LEU A 147 -4.83 4.20 -0.23
C LEU A 147 -5.64 3.06 0.42
N LEU A 148 -5.64 1.86 -0.15
CA LEU A 148 -6.39 0.74 0.42
C LEU A 148 -5.79 0.26 1.74
N GLU A 149 -6.67 0.10 2.73
CA GLU A 149 -6.36 -0.56 4.01
C GLU A 149 -5.93 -2.02 3.79
N PRO A 150 -5.02 -2.58 4.62
CA PRO A 150 -4.51 -3.94 4.45
C PRO A 150 -5.59 -5.03 4.36
N LYS A 151 -6.64 -4.95 5.19
CA LYS A 151 -7.74 -5.93 5.19
C LYS A 151 -8.55 -5.89 3.89
N LYS A 152 -8.74 -4.70 3.30
CA LYS A 152 -9.45 -4.52 2.03
C LYS A 152 -8.59 -4.98 0.85
N MET A 153 -7.27 -4.90 1.00
CA MET A 153 -6.31 -5.35 0.00
C MET A 153 -6.33 -6.88 -0.17
N GLU A 154 -6.51 -7.66 0.91
CA GLU A 154 -6.69 -9.13 0.79
C GLU A 154 -7.96 -9.49 0.00
N ALA A 155 -9.08 -8.83 0.31
CA ALA A 155 -10.34 -9.02 -0.42
C ALA A 155 -10.20 -8.62 -1.89
N PHE A 156 -9.47 -7.54 -2.18
CA PHE A 156 -9.15 -7.12 -3.53
C PHE A 156 -8.33 -8.16 -4.30
N ILE A 157 -7.21 -8.64 -3.72
CA ILE A 157 -6.33 -9.62 -4.37
C ILE A 157 -7.12 -10.88 -4.72
N SER A 158 -8.08 -11.28 -3.88
CA SER A 158 -8.93 -12.46 -4.13
C SER A 158 -9.83 -12.35 -5.36
N LYS A 159 -10.09 -11.13 -5.85
CA LYS A 159 -10.94 -10.84 -7.02
C LYS A 159 -10.15 -10.72 -8.33
N LEU A 160 -8.82 -10.67 -8.27
CA LEU A 160 -7.97 -10.55 -9.45
C LEU A 160 -7.93 -11.88 -10.23
N VAL A 161 -8.11 -11.79 -11.54
CA VAL A 161 -8.01 -12.94 -12.45
C VAL A 161 -6.80 -12.77 -13.36
N GLU A 162 -5.89 -13.74 -13.29
CA GLU A 162 -4.68 -13.77 -14.13
C GLU A 162 -4.99 -14.15 -15.57
N LYS A 163 -4.35 -13.45 -16.52
CA LYS A 163 -4.40 -13.73 -17.95
C LYS A 163 -3.02 -13.56 -18.58
N GLU A 164 -2.75 -14.40 -19.57
CA GLU A 164 -1.50 -14.39 -20.31
C GLU A 164 -1.75 -13.93 -21.75
N TYR A 165 -0.82 -13.13 -22.26
CA TYR A 165 -0.85 -12.61 -23.62
C TYR A 165 0.54 -12.78 -24.26
N PRO A 166 0.63 -13.37 -25.47
CA PRO A 166 1.91 -13.45 -26.17
C PRO A 166 2.35 -12.07 -26.65
N ALA A 167 3.64 -11.90 -26.95
CA ALA A 167 4.17 -10.67 -27.55
C ALA A 167 3.41 -10.28 -28.84
N GLY A 168 3.10 -8.98 -28.98
CA GLY A 168 2.36 -8.41 -30.11
C GLY A 168 0.83 -8.54 -30.02
N ALA A 169 0.30 -9.15 -28.96
CA ALA A 169 -1.14 -9.25 -28.73
C ALA A 169 -1.78 -7.90 -28.41
N GLU A 170 -2.97 -7.65 -28.95
CA GLU A 170 -3.78 -6.47 -28.62
C GLU A 170 -4.68 -6.79 -27.42
N VAL A 171 -4.37 -6.18 -26.27
CA VAL A 171 -5.09 -6.40 -25.00
C VAL A 171 -6.32 -5.51 -24.90
N ILE A 172 -6.19 -4.26 -25.36
CA ILE A 172 -7.27 -3.27 -25.45
C ILE A 172 -7.23 -2.68 -26.85
N LYS A 173 -8.41 -2.43 -27.42
CA LYS A 173 -8.56 -1.71 -28.67
C LYS A 173 -9.28 -0.39 -28.44
N GLN A 174 -8.74 0.69 -29.00
CA GLN A 174 -9.38 2.01 -28.98
C GLN A 174 -10.77 1.96 -29.62
N GLY A 175 -11.75 2.59 -28.98
CA GLY A 175 -13.14 2.66 -29.41
C GLY A 175 -14.02 1.53 -28.87
N ASP A 176 -13.43 0.44 -28.34
CA ASP A 176 -14.21 -0.63 -27.74
C ASP A 176 -14.79 -0.19 -26.39
N LYS A 177 -15.88 -0.84 -25.95
CA LYS A 177 -16.37 -0.64 -24.58
C LYS A 177 -15.42 -1.33 -23.59
N GLY A 178 -15.07 -0.64 -22.52
CA GLY A 178 -14.19 -1.14 -21.47
C GLY A 178 -14.94 -1.49 -20.20
N TYR A 179 -14.76 -2.71 -19.68
CA TYR A 179 -15.33 -3.15 -18.39
C TYR A 179 -14.31 -3.82 -17.47
N ILE A 180 -13.04 -3.80 -17.87
CA ILE A 180 -11.95 -4.50 -17.20
C ILE A 180 -10.79 -3.53 -17.00
N TYR A 181 -10.24 -3.52 -15.80
CA TYR A 181 -8.96 -2.89 -15.48
C TYR A 181 -7.85 -3.94 -15.48
N TYR A 182 -6.64 -3.56 -15.87
CA TYR A 182 -5.51 -4.45 -16.04
C TYR A 182 -4.31 -3.98 -15.22
N ILE A 183 -3.57 -4.93 -14.67
CA ILE A 183 -2.34 -4.71 -13.90
C ILE A 183 -1.27 -5.65 -14.45
N ILE A 184 -0.10 -5.12 -14.80
CA ILE A 184 0.99 -5.90 -15.38
C ILE A 184 1.70 -6.65 -14.24
N LYS A 185 1.57 -7.99 -14.23
CA LYS A 185 2.29 -8.87 -13.30
C LYS A 185 3.70 -9.17 -13.79
N SER A 186 3.89 -9.27 -15.12
CA SER A 186 5.19 -9.39 -15.77
C SER A 186 5.07 -9.04 -17.25
N GLY A 187 6.17 -8.59 -17.85
CA GLY A 187 6.21 -8.19 -19.27
C GLY A 187 6.06 -6.69 -19.47
N ARG A 188 5.88 -6.27 -20.72
CA ARG A 188 5.76 -4.85 -21.11
C ARG A 188 4.68 -4.66 -22.17
N VAL A 189 4.05 -3.50 -22.16
CA VAL A 189 3.04 -3.11 -23.15
C VAL A 189 3.32 -1.71 -23.68
N GLU A 190 2.82 -1.41 -24.87
CA GLU A 190 2.77 -0.05 -25.40
C GLU A 190 1.32 0.43 -25.54
N VAL A 191 1.12 1.71 -25.27
CA VAL A 191 -0.16 2.40 -25.42
C VAL A 191 -0.10 3.25 -26.68
N ILE A 192 -1.03 2.99 -27.60
CA ILE A 192 -1.11 3.65 -28.90
C ILE A 192 -2.46 4.35 -29.01
N LYS A 193 -2.45 5.64 -29.31
CA LYS A 193 -3.66 6.44 -29.51
C LYS A 193 -3.69 6.95 -30.94
N LYS A 194 -4.81 6.75 -31.62
CA LYS A 194 -5.05 7.37 -32.92
C LYS A 194 -5.44 8.83 -32.75
N ASN A 195 -4.78 9.70 -33.50
CA ASN A 195 -5.13 11.11 -33.58
C ASN A 195 -6.36 11.35 -34.49
N ILE A 196 -6.71 12.62 -34.72
CA ILE A 196 -7.86 13.01 -35.56
C ILE A 196 -7.74 12.51 -37.01
N ASP A 197 -6.52 12.35 -37.52
CA ASP A 197 -6.23 11.85 -38.88
C ASP A 197 -6.11 10.31 -38.94
N ASP A 198 -6.56 9.61 -37.89
CA ASP A 198 -6.48 8.15 -37.74
C ASP A 198 -5.04 7.58 -37.72
N ILE A 199 -4.04 8.44 -37.53
CA ILE A 199 -2.63 8.05 -37.48
C ILE A 199 -2.33 7.51 -36.07
N PRO A 200 -1.82 6.26 -35.93
CA PRO A 200 -1.45 5.71 -34.63
C PRO A 200 -0.18 6.39 -34.10
N GLU A 201 -0.29 6.99 -32.92
CA GLU A 201 0.82 7.57 -32.19
C GLU A 201 1.06 6.80 -30.88
N LYS A 202 2.32 6.50 -30.60
CA LYS A 202 2.71 5.86 -29.34
C LYS A 202 2.71 6.90 -28.22
N VAL A 203 1.90 6.67 -27.20
CA VAL A 203 1.71 7.58 -26.06
C VAL A 203 2.64 7.23 -24.92
N SER A 204 2.75 5.94 -24.58
CA SER A 204 3.64 5.47 -23.52
C SER A 204 4.01 4.00 -23.70
N GLU A 205 5.02 3.56 -22.96
CA GLU A 205 5.23 2.15 -22.61
C GLU A 205 4.88 1.97 -21.14
N LEU A 206 4.34 0.81 -20.79
CA LEU A 206 4.08 0.42 -19.41
C LEU A 206 4.78 -0.90 -19.09
N GLU A 207 5.26 -1.02 -17.86
CA GLU A 207 6.04 -2.15 -17.36
C GLU A 207 5.43 -2.80 -16.11
N GLU A 208 6.16 -3.76 -15.54
CA GLU A 208 5.70 -4.54 -14.38
C GLU A 208 5.28 -3.63 -13.21
N GLY A 209 4.07 -3.87 -12.68
CA GLY A 209 3.51 -3.08 -11.59
C GLY A 209 2.79 -1.82 -12.03
N GLU A 210 2.68 -1.56 -13.32
CA GLU A 210 1.80 -0.53 -13.88
C GLU A 210 0.46 -1.11 -14.34
N GLY A 211 -0.57 -0.27 -14.38
CA GLY A 211 -1.91 -0.67 -14.74
C GLY A 211 -2.51 0.23 -15.80
N PHE A 212 -3.53 -0.27 -16.49
CA PHE A 212 -4.13 0.42 -17.63
C PHE A 212 -5.60 0.07 -17.81
N GLY A 213 -6.31 0.98 -18.50
CA GLY A 213 -7.71 0.82 -18.85
C GLY A 213 -8.70 1.40 -17.83
N GLU A 214 -8.23 2.14 -16.83
CA GLU A 214 -9.03 2.81 -15.82
C GLU A 214 -9.92 3.93 -16.39
N GLU A 215 -9.45 4.66 -17.40
CA GLU A 215 -10.15 5.85 -17.91
C GLU A 215 -11.56 5.53 -18.44
N ALA A 216 -11.71 4.41 -19.15
CA ALA A 216 -13.00 3.95 -19.65
C ALA A 216 -13.96 3.48 -18.53
N LEU A 217 -13.42 3.06 -17.38
CA LEU A 217 -14.22 2.65 -16.23
C LEU A 217 -14.68 3.85 -15.40
N ILE A 218 -13.85 4.90 -15.34
CA ILE A 218 -14.12 6.11 -14.57
C ILE A 218 -15.07 7.04 -15.32
N SER A 219 -14.85 7.22 -16.63
CA SER A 219 -15.63 8.16 -17.44
C SER A 219 -16.87 7.54 -18.11
N ASP A 220 -17.03 6.22 -18.03
CA ASP A 220 -18.02 5.44 -18.79
C ASP A 220 -17.97 5.69 -20.31
N LEU A 221 -16.83 6.18 -20.83
CA LEU A 221 -16.56 6.37 -22.25
C LEU A 221 -15.88 5.13 -22.85
N PRO A 222 -15.92 4.95 -24.18
CA PRO A 222 -15.14 3.92 -24.86
C PRO A 222 -13.63 4.04 -24.58
N ARG A 223 -12.90 2.95 -24.78
CA ARG A 223 -11.44 2.89 -24.67
C ARG A 223 -10.81 3.99 -25.51
N ASN A 224 -10.04 4.87 -24.87
CA ASN A 224 -9.45 6.04 -25.52
C ASN A 224 -8.14 5.73 -26.28
N ALA A 225 -7.57 4.54 -26.10
CA ALA A 225 -6.33 4.07 -26.69
C ALA A 225 -6.33 2.54 -26.87
N THR A 226 -5.45 2.06 -27.74
CA THR A 226 -5.12 0.65 -27.94
C THR A 226 -3.91 0.29 -27.08
N VAL A 227 -3.90 -0.91 -26.50
CA VAL A 227 -2.76 -1.42 -25.71
C VAL A 227 -2.28 -2.72 -26.34
N LYS A 228 -0.98 -2.80 -26.67
CA LYS A 228 -0.35 -3.99 -27.26
C LYS A 228 0.81 -4.48 -26.42
N THR A 229 0.99 -5.78 -26.33
CA THR A 229 2.14 -6.37 -25.62
C THR A 229 3.42 -6.24 -26.44
N LEU A 230 4.51 -5.79 -25.81
CA LEU A 230 5.84 -5.72 -26.41
C LEU A 230 6.63 -7.02 -26.18
N THR A 231 6.34 -7.72 -25.08
CA THR A 231 6.88 -9.03 -24.72
C THR A 231 5.74 -9.98 -24.40
N ASP A 232 6.02 -11.25 -24.12
CA ASP A 232 5.04 -12.08 -23.43
C ASP A 232 4.71 -11.40 -22.09
N THR A 233 3.42 -11.23 -21.82
CA THR A 233 2.93 -10.39 -20.73
C THR A 233 1.85 -11.13 -19.97
N VAL A 234 2.01 -11.17 -18.64
CA VAL A 234 1.01 -11.68 -17.72
C VAL A 234 0.36 -10.49 -17.03
N VAL A 235 -0.96 -10.46 -17.01
CA VAL A 235 -1.74 -9.41 -16.36
C VAL A 235 -2.71 -9.98 -15.35
N TRP A 236 -2.97 -9.22 -14.29
CA TRP A 236 -4.17 -9.38 -13.48
C TRP A 236 -5.28 -8.50 -14.01
N THR A 237 -6.49 -9.05 -14.02
CA THR A 237 -7.68 -8.37 -14.50
C THR A 237 -8.69 -8.18 -13.38
N LEU A 238 -9.36 -7.03 -13.38
CA LEU A 238 -10.38 -6.67 -12.41
C LEU A 238 -11.62 -6.16 -13.15
N ALA A 239 -12.80 -6.69 -12.82
CA ALA A 239 -14.05 -6.25 -13.42
C ALA A 239 -14.49 -4.88 -12.89
N LYS A 240 -15.24 -4.12 -13.69
CA LYS A 240 -15.73 -2.78 -13.33
C LYS A 240 -16.46 -2.75 -11.96
N PRO A 241 -17.38 -3.67 -11.62
CA PRO A 241 -18.05 -3.62 -10.32
C PRO A 241 -17.06 -3.69 -9.16
N ASP A 242 -16.06 -4.57 -9.27
CA ASP A 242 -15.02 -4.72 -8.24
C ASP A 242 -14.09 -3.50 -8.20
N PHE A 243 -13.75 -2.93 -9.37
CA PHE A 243 -12.99 -1.67 -9.47
C PHE A 243 -13.73 -0.52 -8.79
N ASP A 244 -15.04 -0.38 -9.04
CA ASP A 244 -15.87 0.68 -8.47
C ASP A 244 -15.99 0.54 -6.94
N ASP A 245 -16.18 -0.68 -6.43
CA ASP A 245 -16.19 -0.96 -4.98
C ASP A 245 -14.89 -0.49 -4.31
N ILE A 246 -13.78 -0.74 -4.98
CA ILE A 246 -12.44 -0.40 -4.48
C ILE A 246 -12.19 1.10 -4.53
N MET A 247 -12.60 1.77 -5.60
CA MET A 247 -12.52 3.23 -5.71
C MET A 247 -13.28 3.91 -4.57
N LYS A 248 -14.52 3.49 -4.31
CA LYS A 248 -15.32 4.02 -3.20
C LYS A 248 -14.63 3.81 -1.85
N ALA A 249 -14.03 2.63 -1.65
CA ALA A 249 -13.35 2.30 -0.41
C ALA A 249 -11.98 2.98 -0.20
N SER A 250 -11.38 3.55 -1.26
CA SER A 250 -10.01 4.12 -1.24
C SER A 250 -9.97 5.62 -0.96
N PHE A 251 -11.07 6.36 -1.18
CA PHE A 251 -11.07 7.83 -1.16
C PHE A 251 -12.04 8.48 -0.17
N LEU A 252 -12.91 7.72 0.50
CA LEU A 252 -13.96 8.29 1.34
C LEU A 252 -13.89 7.72 2.76
N GLU A 253 -13.62 8.59 3.74
CA GLU A 253 -14.09 8.40 5.11
C GLU A 253 -15.57 8.79 5.11
N GLU A 254 -16.45 7.79 5.19
CA GLU A 254 -17.88 8.06 5.35
C GLU A 254 -18.13 8.57 6.78
N VAL A 255 -18.68 9.78 6.87
CA VAL A 255 -19.13 10.39 8.13
C VAL A 255 -20.62 10.68 8.00
N PHE A 256 -21.42 10.34 9.02
CA PHE A 256 -22.83 10.67 9.02
C PHE A 256 -23.04 12.13 9.43
N PRO A 257 -24.16 12.78 9.06
CA PRO A 257 -24.41 14.18 9.42
C PRO A 257 -24.27 14.47 10.93
N GLU A 258 -24.62 13.50 11.78
CA GLU A 258 -24.41 13.55 13.22
C GLU A 258 -22.94 13.61 13.65
N ASP A 259 -22.01 13.02 12.88
CA ASP A 259 -20.57 12.99 13.16
C ASP A 259 -19.85 14.26 12.69
N VAL A 260 -20.45 15.03 11.77
CA VAL A 260 -19.85 16.24 11.18
C VAL A 260 -19.73 17.39 12.17
N PHE A 261 -20.62 17.47 13.17
CA PHE A 261 -20.64 18.55 14.16
C PHE A 261 -19.41 18.59 15.08
N ASP A 262 -18.67 17.48 15.22
CA ASP A 262 -17.44 17.41 16.01
C ASP A 262 -16.17 17.86 15.23
N ILE A 263 -16.29 18.12 13.92
CA ILE A 263 -15.17 18.52 13.05
C ILE A 263 -14.86 20.03 13.12
N GLN A 264 -15.64 20.82 13.88
CA GLN A 264 -15.54 22.29 13.98
C GLN A 264 -14.15 22.84 14.40
N ASN A 265 -13.23 22.01 14.86
CA ASN A 265 -11.84 22.39 15.17
C ASN A 265 -10.85 22.23 14.01
N ARG A 266 -11.30 21.84 12.81
CA ARG A 266 -10.47 21.80 11.59
C ARG A 266 -11.02 22.80 10.57
N GLU A 267 -10.17 23.61 9.95
CA GLU A 267 -10.57 24.40 8.77
C GLU A 267 -10.89 23.42 7.62
N VAL A 268 -12.18 23.14 7.40
CA VAL A 268 -12.65 22.28 6.31
C VAL A 268 -13.55 23.10 5.39
N SER A 269 -13.36 22.95 4.08
CA SER A 269 -14.29 23.46 3.07
C SER A 269 -15.14 22.31 2.55
N TYR A 270 -16.46 22.47 2.59
CA TYR A 270 -17.40 21.50 2.05
C TYR A 270 -17.51 21.69 0.54
N LEU A 271 -17.37 20.60 -0.22
CA LEU A 271 -17.65 20.57 -1.65
C LEU A 271 -18.80 19.60 -1.88
N ASP A 272 -19.95 20.13 -2.29
CA ASP A 272 -21.09 19.31 -2.67
C ASP A 272 -20.86 18.76 -4.09
N VAL A 273 -20.70 17.43 -4.18
CA VAL A 273 -20.41 16.72 -5.44
C VAL A 273 -21.63 16.03 -6.03
N ARG A 274 -22.82 16.28 -5.47
CA ARG A 274 -24.08 15.72 -5.98
C ARG A 274 -24.44 16.28 -7.35
N MET A 275 -25.24 15.52 -8.09
CA MET A 275 -25.82 16.00 -9.34
C MET A 275 -26.77 17.17 -9.06
N PRO A 276 -26.97 18.11 -10.01
CA PRO A 276 -27.79 19.31 -9.79
C PRO A 276 -29.21 19.01 -9.26
N ILE A 277 -29.82 17.91 -9.72
CA ILE A 277 -31.14 17.46 -9.25
C ILE A 277 -31.11 17.01 -7.78
N GLU A 278 -30.08 16.30 -7.35
CA GLU A 278 -29.93 15.81 -5.98
C GLU A 278 -29.57 16.95 -5.01
N TYR A 279 -28.84 17.96 -5.51
CA TYR A 279 -28.52 19.17 -4.76
C TYR A 279 -29.78 20.00 -4.45
N GLU A 280 -30.67 20.15 -5.43
CA GLU A 280 -31.91 20.91 -5.27
C GLU A 280 -32.87 20.26 -4.25
N GLU A 281 -32.83 18.93 -4.10
CA GLU A 281 -33.74 18.19 -3.22
C GLU A 281 -33.21 17.99 -1.78
N GLU A 282 -31.91 17.72 -1.57
CA GLU A 282 -31.41 17.27 -0.26
C GLU A 282 -30.09 17.90 0.22
N HIS A 283 -29.74 19.14 -0.14
CA HIS A 283 -28.45 19.71 0.34
C HIS A 283 -28.41 20.07 1.83
N ILE A 284 -27.22 19.90 2.43
CA ILE A 284 -26.93 20.37 3.79
C ILE A 284 -26.72 21.90 3.67
N PRO A 285 -27.37 22.72 4.53
CA PRO A 285 -27.20 24.18 4.50
C PRO A 285 -25.75 24.64 4.75
#